data_AF-A0A096ZM79-F1
#
_entry.id   AF-A0A096ZM79-F1
#
_cell.length_a   1.000
_cell.length_b   1.000
_cell.length_c   1.000
_cell.angle_alpha   90.00
_cell.angle_beta   90.00
_cell.angle_gamma   90.00
#
_symmetry.space_group_name_H-M   'P 1'
#
loop_
_entity.id
_entity.type
_entity.pdbx_description
1 polymer ?
#
loop_
_entity_poly.entity_id
_entity_poly.type
_entity_poly.pdbx_seq_one_letter_code
_entity_poly.pdbx_strand_id
1 'polypeptide(L)'
;GLVRVERAVKERLSLGDLDTLMPQDMINAKPISAAVKEFFGSSQLSQFMDQNNPLSEITHKRRISALGPGGLTRERAGFEVRDVHPTHYGRVCPIETPEGPNIGLINSLSVYAQTNEYGFLETPYRRVRDGVVTDEINYLSAIEEGNFVIAQANSNLDEEGRFVEDLVTCRSKGESSPFSRDQVDYMDVSTQQVVSVGASLIPFLEHDDANRALMGANMQRQAVPTLRADKPLVGTGMERAVAVDSGVTAVAKRGGVIQYVDASRIVIKVNEDEMYPGEAGIDIYNLTKYTRSNQNTCINQMPCVNLGEPIERGDVLADGPSTDLGELALGQNMRVAFMPWNGYNFEDSILVSERVVQEDRFTTIHIQELACVSRDTKLGPEEITADIPNVGEAALSKLDESGIVYIGAEVTGGDILVGKVTPKGETQLTPEEKLLRAIFGEKASDVKDSSLRVPNGVSGTVIDVQVFTRDGVEKDKRALEIEEMQLKQAKKDLTEELQILEAGLFARI
;
A
#
# COMPACT_ATOMS: atom_id res chain seq x y z
N GLY A 1 2.10 16.60 -24.57
CA GLY A 1 1.57 17.87 -24.03
C GLY A 1 2.19 19.07 -24.71
N LEU A 2 3.47 19.37 -24.41
CA LEU A 2 4.16 20.60 -24.84
C LEU A 2 4.17 20.83 -26.36
N VAL A 3 4.45 19.82 -27.17
CA VAL A 3 4.44 19.94 -28.65
C VAL A 3 3.07 20.42 -29.19
N ARG A 4 1.96 20.01 -28.55
CA ARG A 4 0.61 20.47 -28.94
C ARG A 4 0.41 21.95 -28.59
N VAL A 5 0.91 22.37 -27.43
CA VAL A 5 0.89 23.78 -27.01
C VAL A 5 1.77 24.62 -27.93
N GLU A 6 2.98 24.17 -28.24
CA GLU A 6 3.90 24.84 -29.16
C GLU A 6 3.26 25.08 -30.53
N ARG A 7 2.58 24.08 -31.11
CA ARG A 7 1.88 24.22 -32.39
C ARG A 7 0.79 25.30 -32.31
N ALA A 8 -0.03 25.28 -31.27
CA ALA A 8 -1.11 26.26 -31.08
C ALA A 8 -0.56 27.68 -30.85
N VAL A 9 0.57 27.80 -30.13
CA VAL A 9 1.25 29.07 -29.92
C VAL A 9 1.84 29.59 -31.24
N LYS A 10 2.54 28.75 -32.02
CA LYS A 10 3.07 29.13 -33.35
C LYS A 10 1.97 29.60 -34.30
N GLU A 11 0.82 28.92 -34.30
CA GLU A 11 -0.34 29.30 -35.12
C GLU A 11 -0.94 30.64 -34.68
N ARG A 12 -1.08 30.87 -33.36
CA ARG A 12 -1.56 32.15 -32.82
C ARG A 12 -0.60 33.31 -33.06
N LEU A 13 0.70 33.09 -32.96
CA LEU A 13 1.74 34.08 -33.28
C LEU A 13 1.73 34.48 -34.77
N SER A 14 1.24 33.61 -35.66
CA SER A 14 1.14 33.91 -37.09
C SER A 14 -0.12 34.70 -37.46
N LEU A 15 -1.16 34.70 -36.62
CA LEU A 15 -2.48 35.26 -36.91
C LEU A 15 -2.84 36.49 -36.07
N GLY A 16 -2.17 36.68 -34.92
CA GLY A 16 -2.48 37.73 -33.95
C GLY A 16 -1.68 39.02 -34.14
N ASP A 17 -2.26 40.13 -33.69
CA ASP A 17 -1.57 41.42 -33.56
C ASP A 17 -0.68 41.39 -32.30
N LEU A 18 0.64 41.49 -32.50
CA LEU A 18 1.66 41.24 -31.46
C LEU A 18 1.65 42.29 -30.35
N ASP A 19 1.13 43.49 -30.61
CA ASP A 19 1.19 44.61 -29.66
C ASP A 19 0.18 44.50 -28.51
N THR A 20 -0.86 43.68 -28.66
CA THR A 20 -1.93 43.52 -27.65
C THR A 20 -1.95 42.16 -26.96
N LEU A 21 -1.14 41.21 -27.44
CA LEU A 21 -1.23 39.80 -27.08
C LEU A 21 -0.29 39.47 -25.91
N MET A 22 -0.87 39.09 -24.77
CA MET A 22 -0.09 38.69 -23.60
C MET A 22 0.22 37.18 -23.63
N PRO A 23 1.36 36.71 -23.08
CA PRO A 23 1.71 35.28 -23.07
C PRO A 23 0.66 34.35 -22.43
N GLN A 24 -0.06 34.84 -21.42
CA GLN A 24 -1.14 34.10 -20.76
C GLN A 24 -2.30 33.76 -21.72
N ASP A 25 -2.57 34.61 -22.71
CA ASP A 25 -3.66 34.40 -23.66
C ASP A 25 -3.30 33.32 -24.69
N MET A 26 -2.00 33.10 -24.90
CA MET A 26 -1.46 32.09 -25.82
C MET A 26 -1.35 30.70 -25.18
N ILE A 27 -1.06 30.62 -23.89
CA ILE A 27 -0.80 29.35 -23.20
C ILE A 27 -2.09 28.78 -22.61
N ASN A 28 -2.53 27.65 -23.15
CA ASN A 28 -3.61 26.86 -22.58
C ASN A 28 -3.04 25.68 -21.76
N ALA A 29 -3.39 25.58 -20.48
CA ALA A 29 -2.95 24.49 -19.61
C ALA A 29 -3.65 23.15 -19.91
N LYS A 30 -4.87 23.18 -20.49
CA LYS A 30 -5.70 21.97 -20.70
C LYS A 30 -4.98 20.85 -21.47
N PRO A 31 -4.27 21.11 -22.60
CA PRO A 31 -3.56 20.06 -23.33
C PRO A 31 -2.40 19.42 -22.56
N ILE A 32 -1.78 20.17 -21.63
CA ILE A 32 -0.71 19.67 -20.77
C ILE A 32 -1.34 18.79 -19.68
N SER A 33 -2.31 19.33 -18.94
CA SER A 33 -2.99 18.60 -17.87
C SER A 33 -3.70 17.34 -18.38
N ALA A 34 -4.31 17.40 -19.57
CA ALA A 34 -4.99 16.25 -20.16
C ALA A 34 -4.01 15.12 -20.48
N ALA A 35 -2.84 15.43 -21.04
CA ALA A 35 -1.83 14.41 -21.34
C ALA A 35 -1.27 13.77 -20.05
N VAL A 36 -1.07 14.56 -19.00
CA VAL A 36 -0.61 14.05 -17.69
C VAL A 36 -1.69 13.17 -17.04
N LYS A 37 -2.95 13.62 -17.05
CA LYS A 37 -4.08 12.85 -16.51
C LYS A 37 -4.32 11.55 -17.29
N GLU A 38 -4.16 11.58 -18.61
CA GLU A 38 -4.27 10.38 -19.46
C GLU A 38 -3.18 9.36 -19.11
N PHE A 39 -1.95 9.81 -18.85
CA PHE A 39 -0.87 8.94 -18.40
C PHE A 39 -1.19 8.30 -17.03
N PHE A 40 -1.52 9.08 -16.01
CA PHE A 40 -1.79 8.53 -14.67
C PHE A 40 -3.12 7.79 -14.55
N GLY A 41 -4.11 8.11 -15.37
CA GLY A 41 -5.45 7.51 -15.30
C GLY A 41 -5.63 6.27 -16.17
N SER A 42 -4.95 6.19 -17.31
CA SER A 42 -5.21 5.16 -18.33
C SER A 42 -3.99 4.32 -18.72
N SER A 43 -2.78 4.65 -18.25
CA SER A 43 -1.59 3.86 -18.56
C SER A 43 -1.63 2.49 -17.89
N GLN A 44 -1.19 1.45 -18.61
CA GLN A 44 -1.04 0.10 -18.07
C GLN A 44 -0.03 0.03 -16.92
N LEU A 45 0.91 0.99 -16.84
CA LEU A 45 1.90 1.07 -15.77
C LEU A 45 1.40 1.85 -14.55
N SER A 46 0.32 2.62 -14.68
CA SER A 46 -0.32 3.31 -13.57
C SER A 46 -1.44 2.42 -13.02
N GLN A 47 -1.10 1.58 -12.06
CA GLN A 47 -2.00 0.58 -11.48
C GLN A 47 -2.39 0.97 -10.06
N PHE A 48 -3.52 0.45 -9.58
CA PHE A 48 -3.84 0.53 -8.16
C PHE A 48 -2.76 -0.18 -7.36
N MET A 49 -2.29 0.47 -6.30
CA MET A 49 -1.26 -0.10 -5.44
C MET A 49 -1.81 -1.34 -4.73
N ASP A 50 -0.99 -2.39 -4.65
CA ASP A 50 -1.33 -3.65 -3.98
C ASP A 50 -1.06 -3.46 -2.47
N GLN A 51 -2.08 -3.15 -1.68
CA GLN A 51 -2.01 -2.82 -0.26
C GLN A 51 -2.64 -3.90 0.63
N ASN A 52 -2.48 -5.17 0.26
CA ASN A 52 -2.88 -6.27 1.14
C ASN A 52 -2.11 -6.19 2.47
N ASN A 53 -0.80 -6.02 2.38
CA ASN A 53 0.14 -5.93 3.50
C ASN A 53 1.38 -5.08 3.10
N PRO A 54 2.27 -4.74 4.04
CA PRO A 54 3.43 -3.87 3.75
C PRO A 54 4.41 -4.45 2.71
N LEU A 55 4.59 -5.77 2.69
CA LEU A 55 5.45 -6.44 1.70
C LEU A 55 4.88 -6.32 0.28
N SER A 56 3.56 -6.45 0.15
CA SER A 56 2.88 -6.29 -1.13
C SER A 56 3.11 -4.89 -1.71
N GLU A 57 3.06 -3.86 -0.88
CA GLU A 57 3.29 -2.48 -1.28
C GLU A 57 4.75 -2.26 -1.74
N ILE A 58 5.73 -2.69 -0.93
CA ILE A 58 7.15 -2.48 -1.25
C ILE A 58 7.55 -3.24 -2.51
N THR A 59 7.09 -4.49 -2.68
CA THR A 59 7.38 -5.27 -3.87
C THR A 59 6.70 -4.69 -5.11
N HIS A 60 5.47 -4.16 -5.00
CA HIS A 60 4.82 -3.53 -6.16
C HIS A 60 5.60 -2.29 -6.62
N LYS A 61 6.07 -1.45 -5.69
CA LYS A 61 6.91 -0.28 -6.02
C LYS A 61 8.24 -0.67 -6.69
N ARG A 62 8.79 -1.85 -6.36
CA ARG A 62 10.05 -2.38 -6.89
C ARG A 62 9.88 -3.33 -8.09
N ARG A 63 8.70 -3.33 -8.72
CA ARG A 63 8.35 -4.22 -9.84
C ARG A 63 8.81 -3.64 -11.18
N ILE A 64 9.39 -4.50 -12.01
CA ILE A 64 9.82 -4.18 -13.37
C ILE A 64 8.91 -4.93 -14.35
N SER A 65 8.43 -4.24 -15.38
CA SER A 65 7.54 -4.79 -16.40
C SER A 65 8.13 -4.62 -17.80
N ALA A 66 8.24 -5.72 -18.55
CA ALA A 66 8.53 -5.69 -19.99
C ALA A 66 7.29 -5.34 -20.84
N LEU A 67 6.10 -5.32 -20.23
CA LEU A 67 4.84 -4.91 -20.85
C LEU A 67 4.63 -3.40 -20.72
N GLY A 68 3.84 -2.82 -21.63
CA GLY A 68 3.45 -1.41 -21.60
C GLY A 68 3.77 -0.66 -22.89
N PRO A 69 3.54 0.66 -22.94
CA PRO A 69 3.84 1.46 -24.13
C PRO A 69 5.34 1.43 -24.44
N GLY A 70 5.69 0.97 -25.65
CA GLY A 70 7.09 0.79 -26.08
C GLY A 70 7.72 -0.54 -25.65
N GLY A 71 7.01 -1.36 -24.85
CA GLY A 71 7.43 -2.69 -24.44
C GLY A 71 6.89 -3.80 -25.35
N LEU A 72 6.98 -5.02 -24.84
CA LEU A 72 6.46 -6.23 -25.49
C LEU A 72 4.96 -6.39 -25.22
N THR A 73 4.26 -7.05 -26.15
CA THR A 73 2.92 -7.57 -25.88
C THR A 73 3.01 -9.04 -25.49
N ARG A 74 2.07 -9.52 -24.68
CA ARG A 74 2.06 -10.92 -24.19
C ARG A 74 2.14 -11.95 -25.32
N GLU A 75 1.47 -11.68 -26.43
CA GLU A 75 1.42 -12.54 -27.63
C GLU A 75 2.71 -12.53 -28.45
N ARG A 76 3.46 -11.43 -28.41
CA ARG A 76 4.73 -11.29 -29.15
C ARG A 76 5.94 -11.69 -28.31
N ALA A 77 5.77 -11.82 -27.00
CA ALA A 77 6.82 -12.24 -26.10
C ALA A 77 7.09 -13.75 -26.22
N GLY A 78 8.15 -14.09 -26.97
CA GLY A 78 8.64 -15.46 -27.11
C GLY A 78 9.26 -16.02 -25.82
N PHE A 79 9.79 -17.24 -25.91
CA PHE A 79 10.43 -17.91 -24.78
C PHE A 79 11.71 -17.19 -24.31
N GLU A 80 12.52 -16.70 -25.25
CA GLU A 80 13.85 -16.10 -24.99
C GLU A 80 13.80 -14.91 -24.02
N VAL A 81 12.76 -14.09 -24.09
CA VAL A 81 12.61 -12.90 -23.22
C VAL A 81 12.00 -13.22 -21.86
N ARG A 82 11.49 -14.44 -21.67
CA ARG A 82 10.91 -14.91 -20.41
C ARG A 82 11.90 -15.71 -19.58
N ASP A 83 12.97 -16.20 -20.22
CA ASP A 83 13.98 -17.02 -19.57
C ASP A 83 14.89 -16.20 -18.65
N VAL A 84 15.48 -16.87 -17.67
CA VAL A 84 16.40 -16.23 -16.72
C VAL A 84 17.76 -16.08 -17.38
N HIS A 85 18.18 -14.84 -17.63
CA HIS A 85 19.48 -14.56 -18.21
C HIS A 85 20.57 -14.44 -17.11
N PRO A 86 21.81 -14.90 -17.33
CA PRO A 86 22.89 -14.79 -16.33
C PRO A 86 23.14 -13.37 -15.81
N THR A 87 22.91 -12.34 -16.63
CA THR A 87 23.08 -10.93 -16.22
C THR A 87 22.02 -10.45 -15.21
N HIS A 88 20.94 -11.22 -15.00
CA HIS A 88 19.95 -10.92 -13.96
C HIS A 88 20.52 -11.03 -12.56
N TYR A 89 21.63 -11.77 -12.38
CA TYR A 89 22.27 -11.95 -11.09
C TYR A 89 22.54 -10.61 -10.40
N GLY A 90 22.00 -10.43 -9.20
CA GLY A 90 22.17 -9.22 -8.40
C GLY A 90 21.34 -8.02 -8.86
N ARG A 91 20.58 -8.14 -9.96
CA ARG A 91 19.81 -7.05 -10.59
C ARG A 91 18.32 -7.32 -10.56
N VAL A 92 17.91 -8.48 -11.08
CA VAL A 92 16.52 -8.91 -11.18
C VAL A 92 16.41 -10.26 -10.51
N CYS A 93 15.43 -10.41 -9.61
CA CYS A 93 15.27 -11.66 -8.89
C CYS A 93 14.83 -12.78 -9.86
N PRO A 94 15.52 -13.94 -9.86
CA PRO A 94 15.16 -15.05 -10.73
C PRO A 94 13.95 -15.87 -10.22
N ILE A 95 13.56 -15.67 -8.96
CA ILE A 95 12.50 -16.46 -8.29
C ILE A 95 11.16 -15.70 -8.32
N GLU A 96 11.16 -14.40 -8.03
CA GLU A 96 9.93 -13.64 -7.85
C GLU A 96 9.38 -13.11 -9.19
N THR A 97 8.50 -13.91 -9.79
CA THR A 97 7.71 -13.56 -10.97
C THR A 97 6.28 -14.12 -10.84
N PRO A 98 5.25 -13.47 -11.41
CA PRO A 98 3.90 -14.03 -11.39
C PRO A 98 3.81 -15.34 -12.15
N GLU A 99 2.98 -16.26 -11.63
CA GLU A 99 2.64 -17.49 -12.34
C GLU A 99 1.73 -17.23 -13.55
N GLY A 100 1.75 -18.16 -14.51
CA GLY A 100 0.87 -18.14 -15.67
C GLY A 100 1.36 -17.24 -16.82
N PRO A 101 0.48 -16.49 -17.52
CA PRO A 101 0.80 -15.88 -18.81
C PRO A 101 1.86 -14.76 -18.74
N ASN A 102 2.12 -14.21 -17.55
CA ASN A 102 3.06 -13.11 -17.33
C ASN A 102 4.44 -13.55 -16.81
N ILE A 103 4.68 -14.86 -16.69
CA ILE A 103 5.96 -15.39 -16.23
C ILE A 103 7.13 -14.82 -17.05
N GLY A 104 8.15 -14.32 -16.35
CA GLY A 104 9.35 -13.69 -16.91
C GLY A 104 9.16 -12.29 -17.49
N LEU A 105 7.92 -11.83 -17.68
CA LEU A 105 7.61 -10.49 -18.21
C LEU A 105 7.45 -9.44 -17.12
N ILE A 106 7.19 -9.90 -15.90
CA ILE A 106 7.12 -9.10 -14.69
C ILE A 106 8.09 -9.71 -13.70
N ASN A 107 9.07 -8.93 -13.28
CA ASN A 107 10.08 -9.38 -12.32
C ASN A 107 10.23 -8.35 -11.20
N SER A 108 10.84 -8.79 -10.10
CA SER A 108 11.13 -7.95 -8.95
C SER A 108 12.59 -7.51 -8.96
N LEU A 109 12.84 -6.25 -8.60
CA LEU A 109 14.21 -5.75 -8.42
C LEU A 109 14.88 -6.50 -7.25
N SER A 110 16.14 -6.91 -7.43
CA SER A 110 16.91 -7.56 -6.34
C SER A 110 17.17 -6.60 -5.18
N VAL A 111 17.61 -7.10 -4.02
CA VAL A 111 17.77 -6.30 -2.78
C VAL A 111 18.63 -5.05 -3.00
N TYR A 112 19.86 -5.22 -3.51
CA TYR A 112 20.85 -4.12 -3.64
C TYR A 112 20.92 -3.50 -5.04
N ALA A 113 20.09 -3.96 -5.97
CA ALA A 113 20.11 -3.48 -7.34
C ALA A 113 19.70 -2.00 -7.42
N GLN A 114 20.38 -1.24 -8.28
CA GLN A 114 20.11 0.16 -8.53
C GLN A 114 20.08 0.45 -10.03
N THR A 115 19.58 1.64 -10.39
CA THR A 115 19.54 2.11 -11.76
C THR A 115 20.60 3.20 -11.92
N ASN A 116 21.49 3.04 -12.89
CA ASN A 116 22.56 4.00 -13.14
C ASN A 116 22.06 5.26 -13.88
N GLU A 117 22.95 6.22 -14.12
CA GLU A 117 22.63 7.49 -14.80
C GLU A 117 22.02 7.32 -16.20
N TYR A 118 22.29 6.21 -16.88
CA TYR A 118 21.79 5.90 -18.22
C TYR A 118 20.50 5.07 -18.21
N GLY A 119 20.01 4.63 -17.05
CA GLY A 119 18.83 3.78 -16.93
C GLY A 119 19.10 2.27 -16.98
N PHE A 120 20.36 1.83 -16.91
CA PHE A 120 20.71 0.40 -16.82
C PHE A 120 20.77 -0.07 -15.37
N LEU A 121 20.47 -1.35 -15.16
CA LEU A 121 20.58 -1.98 -13.85
C LEU A 121 22.03 -2.31 -13.50
N GLU A 122 22.41 -1.95 -12.29
CA GLU A 122 23.72 -2.20 -11.69
C GLU A 122 23.56 -2.84 -10.32
N THR A 123 24.62 -3.52 -9.89
CA THR A 123 24.66 -4.23 -8.61
C THR A 123 26.02 -4.00 -7.95
N PRO A 124 26.09 -3.89 -6.61
CA PRO A 124 27.33 -3.56 -5.93
C PRO A 124 28.24 -4.78 -5.76
N TYR A 125 29.53 -4.54 -5.89
CA TYR A 125 30.60 -5.52 -5.67
C TYR A 125 31.72 -4.91 -4.83
N ARG A 126 32.36 -5.73 -3.99
CA ARG A 126 33.58 -5.39 -3.24
C ARG A 126 34.79 -5.53 -4.15
N ARG A 127 35.66 -4.53 -4.19
CA ARG A 127 36.89 -4.58 -4.99
C ARG A 127 37.91 -5.53 -4.37
N VAL A 128 38.58 -6.33 -5.17
CA VAL A 128 39.74 -7.13 -4.75
C VAL A 128 41.01 -6.47 -5.30
N ARG A 129 41.99 -6.20 -4.44
CA ARG A 129 43.28 -5.61 -4.82
C ARG A 129 44.40 -6.47 -4.25
N ASP A 130 45.31 -6.93 -5.12
CA ASP A 130 46.47 -7.73 -4.74
C ASP A 130 46.13 -8.94 -3.84
N GLY A 131 44.99 -9.61 -4.13
CA GLY A 131 44.51 -10.78 -3.38
C GLY A 131 43.79 -10.47 -2.05
N VAL A 132 43.60 -9.19 -1.72
CA VAL A 132 42.87 -8.72 -0.52
C VAL A 132 41.52 -8.15 -0.95
N VAL A 133 40.43 -8.63 -0.34
CA VAL A 133 39.08 -8.10 -0.52
C VAL A 133 38.93 -6.82 0.29
N THR A 134 38.65 -5.70 -0.37
CA THR A 134 38.50 -4.40 0.28
C THR A 134 37.04 -4.09 0.63
N ASP A 135 36.83 -3.06 1.45
CA ASP A 135 35.50 -2.53 1.75
C ASP A 135 35.03 -1.46 0.75
N GLU A 136 35.80 -1.24 -0.32
CA GLU A 136 35.40 -0.34 -1.41
C GLU A 136 34.34 -1.03 -2.27
N ILE A 137 33.17 -0.39 -2.36
CA ILE A 137 32.03 -0.89 -3.13
C ILE A 137 31.96 -0.16 -4.46
N ASN A 138 31.95 -0.92 -5.56
CA ASN A 138 31.72 -0.41 -6.91
C ASN A 138 30.44 -1.03 -7.47
N TYR A 139 29.56 -0.17 -7.98
CA TYR A 139 28.39 -0.62 -8.74
C TYR A 139 28.83 -0.93 -10.17
N LEU A 140 28.51 -2.14 -10.65
CA LEU A 140 28.83 -2.56 -12.00
C LEU A 140 27.56 -2.83 -12.79
N SER A 141 27.49 -2.27 -13.99
CA SER A 141 26.47 -2.61 -14.98
C SER A 141 26.71 -4.01 -15.55
N ALA A 142 25.70 -4.58 -16.21
CA ALA A 142 25.82 -5.91 -16.84
C ALA A 142 26.93 -5.97 -17.91
N ILE A 143 27.25 -4.83 -18.53
CA ILE A 143 28.27 -4.72 -19.58
C ILE A 143 29.68 -4.75 -18.96
N GLU A 144 29.86 -4.05 -17.84
CA GLU A 144 31.14 -3.99 -17.13
C GLU A 144 31.44 -5.30 -16.41
N GLU A 145 30.42 -5.90 -15.76
CA GLU A 145 30.54 -7.17 -15.05
C GLU A 145 31.17 -8.27 -15.91
N GLY A 146 30.82 -8.34 -17.20
CA GLY A 146 31.31 -9.39 -18.10
C GLY A 146 32.83 -9.40 -18.31
N ASN A 147 33.54 -8.32 -18.01
CA ASN A 147 34.99 -8.22 -18.19
C ASN A 147 35.80 -8.65 -16.96
N PHE A 148 35.15 -8.75 -15.80
CA PHE A 148 35.82 -9.04 -14.54
C PHE A 148 35.58 -10.47 -14.06
N VAL A 149 36.44 -10.95 -13.17
CA VAL A 149 36.25 -12.21 -12.45
C VAL A 149 35.67 -11.90 -11.07
N ILE A 150 34.47 -12.41 -10.79
CA ILE A 150 33.73 -12.10 -9.57
C ILE A 150 33.59 -13.34 -8.68
N ALA A 151 34.10 -13.27 -7.46
CA ALA A 151 33.96 -14.32 -6.44
C ALA A 151 32.60 -14.29 -5.75
N GLN A 152 32.15 -15.46 -5.28
CA GLN A 152 30.89 -15.62 -4.56
C GLN A 152 30.99 -15.06 -3.13
N ALA A 153 29.88 -14.56 -2.59
CA ALA A 153 29.81 -13.97 -1.23
C ALA A 153 30.16 -14.96 -0.10
N ASN A 154 29.99 -16.26 -0.33
CA ASN A 154 30.23 -17.33 0.64
C ASN A 154 31.68 -17.88 0.60
N SER A 155 32.58 -17.27 -0.17
CA SER A 155 33.99 -17.67 -0.21
C SER A 155 34.66 -17.34 1.13
N ASN A 156 35.45 -18.25 1.68
CA ASN A 156 36.08 -18.06 2.99
C ASN A 156 37.24 -17.05 2.90
N LEU A 157 37.24 -16.09 3.83
CA LEU A 157 38.29 -15.08 3.96
C LEU A 157 39.05 -15.27 5.28
N ASP A 158 40.33 -14.92 5.29
CA ASP A 158 41.14 -14.79 6.50
C ASP A 158 40.92 -13.44 7.21
N GLU A 159 41.57 -13.24 8.36
CA GLU A 159 41.47 -11.99 9.14
C GLU A 159 42.03 -10.76 8.41
N GLU A 160 42.91 -10.96 7.42
CA GLU A 160 43.46 -9.89 6.58
C GLU A 160 42.60 -9.63 5.32
N GLY A 161 41.50 -10.38 5.13
CA GLY A 161 40.60 -10.26 3.99
C GLY A 161 41.06 -10.97 2.72
N ARG A 162 41.99 -11.94 2.79
CA ARG A 162 42.42 -12.76 1.66
C ARG A 162 41.64 -14.06 1.59
N PHE A 163 41.53 -14.64 0.40
CA PHE A 163 40.92 -15.95 0.22
C PHE A 163 41.73 -17.06 0.92
N VAL A 164 41.05 -17.93 1.66
CA VAL A 164 41.69 -19.06 2.35
C VAL A 164 42.14 -20.11 1.34
N GLU A 165 41.26 -20.44 0.39
CA GLU A 165 41.52 -21.43 -0.66
C GLU A 165 42.42 -20.86 -1.78
N ASP A 166 43.25 -21.73 -2.38
CA ASP A 166 44.07 -21.37 -3.54
C ASP A 166 43.23 -21.13 -4.81
N LEU A 167 42.16 -21.92 -4.95
CA LEU A 167 41.21 -21.86 -6.06
C LEU A 167 39.84 -21.49 -5.51
N VAL A 168 39.31 -20.36 -5.96
CA VAL A 168 38.03 -19.80 -5.53
C VAL A 168 37.02 -19.94 -6.66
N THR A 169 35.80 -20.38 -6.34
CA THR A 169 34.71 -20.47 -7.31
C THR A 169 34.26 -19.06 -7.68
N CYS A 170 34.50 -18.67 -8.93
CA CYS A 170 34.15 -17.36 -9.43
C CYS A 170 33.31 -17.48 -10.70
N ARG A 171 32.69 -16.37 -11.08
CA ARG A 171 31.99 -16.22 -12.36
C ARG A 171 32.75 -15.26 -13.26
N SER A 172 32.84 -15.60 -14.54
CA SER A 172 33.34 -14.73 -15.58
C SER A 172 32.59 -14.99 -16.87
N LYS A 173 32.20 -13.93 -17.58
CA LYS A 173 31.49 -14.01 -18.88
C LYS A 173 30.27 -14.94 -18.90
N GLY A 174 29.58 -15.06 -17.76
CA GLY A 174 28.36 -15.87 -17.62
C GLY A 174 28.59 -17.34 -17.28
N GLU A 175 29.84 -17.80 -17.19
CA GLU A 175 30.19 -19.16 -16.76
C GLU A 175 30.83 -19.16 -15.37
N SER A 176 30.60 -20.22 -14.60
CA SER A 176 31.19 -20.41 -13.27
C SER A 176 32.32 -21.43 -13.35
N SER A 177 33.50 -21.07 -12.88
CA SER A 177 34.67 -21.94 -12.86
C SER A 177 35.61 -21.57 -11.71
N PRO A 178 36.53 -22.47 -11.29
CA PRO A 178 37.52 -22.15 -10.27
C PRO A 178 38.63 -21.27 -10.86
N PHE A 179 38.94 -20.16 -10.19
CA PHE A 179 40.04 -19.25 -10.54
C PHE A 179 41.06 -19.16 -9.41
N SER A 180 42.30 -18.79 -9.74
CA SER A 180 43.31 -18.50 -8.71
C SER A 180 42.89 -17.26 -7.90
N ARG A 181 43.21 -17.23 -6.61
CA ARG A 181 42.98 -16.08 -5.71
C ARG A 181 43.46 -14.74 -6.28
N ASP A 182 44.56 -14.75 -7.04
CA ASP A 182 45.18 -13.54 -7.62
C ASP A 182 44.47 -13.04 -8.89
N GLN A 183 43.59 -13.86 -9.48
CA GLN A 183 42.85 -13.52 -10.70
C GLN A 183 41.48 -12.90 -10.40
N VAL A 184 41.07 -12.86 -9.13
CA VAL A 184 39.78 -12.32 -8.71
C VAL A 184 39.84 -10.79 -8.66
N ASP A 185 38.93 -10.13 -9.37
CA ASP A 185 38.86 -8.67 -9.42
C ASP A 185 37.84 -8.08 -8.43
N TYR A 186 36.76 -8.82 -8.19
CA TYR A 186 35.63 -8.39 -7.37
C TYR A 186 35.03 -9.56 -6.58
N MET A 187 34.26 -9.24 -5.55
CA MET A 187 33.48 -10.20 -4.76
C MET A 187 32.07 -9.65 -4.51
N ASP A 188 31.09 -10.53 -4.47
CA ASP A 188 29.73 -10.21 -4.06
C ASP A 188 29.68 -9.56 -2.66
N VAL A 189 28.79 -8.59 -2.45
CA VAL A 189 28.67 -7.88 -1.16
C VAL A 189 27.95 -8.74 -0.11
N SER A 190 26.90 -9.44 -0.52
CA SER A 190 26.06 -10.26 0.36
C SER A 190 25.46 -11.43 -0.38
N THR A 191 25.23 -12.54 0.31
CA THR A 191 24.51 -13.71 -0.22
C THR A 191 23.06 -13.36 -0.61
N GLN A 192 22.46 -12.36 0.04
CA GLN A 192 21.09 -11.91 -0.23
C GLN A 192 20.97 -11.06 -1.50
N GLN A 193 22.08 -10.66 -2.13
CA GLN A 193 22.02 -9.72 -3.25
C GLN A 193 21.33 -10.30 -4.50
N VAL A 194 21.27 -11.62 -4.63
CA VAL A 194 20.70 -12.33 -5.79
C VAL A 194 19.17 -12.33 -5.78
N VAL A 195 18.57 -12.24 -4.61
CA VAL A 195 17.13 -12.39 -4.41
C VAL A 195 16.43 -11.04 -4.30
N SER A 196 15.10 -11.04 -4.42
CA SER A 196 14.28 -9.87 -4.14
C SER A 196 13.98 -9.75 -2.65
N VAL A 197 13.36 -8.63 -2.28
CA VAL A 197 12.87 -8.39 -0.92
C VAL A 197 11.90 -9.49 -0.46
N GLY A 198 10.96 -9.93 -1.31
CA GLY A 198 10.03 -11.01 -0.96
C GLY A 198 10.72 -12.34 -0.71
N ALA A 199 11.56 -12.80 -1.66
CA ALA A 199 12.27 -14.06 -1.50
C ALA A 199 13.29 -14.03 -0.34
N SER A 200 13.86 -12.87 0.00
CA SER A 200 14.79 -12.71 1.12
C SER A 200 14.16 -12.90 2.50
N LEU A 201 12.83 -12.89 2.61
CA LEU A 201 12.08 -13.14 3.84
C LEU A 201 11.81 -14.64 4.08
N ILE A 202 12.13 -15.51 3.13
CA ILE A 202 11.93 -16.96 3.28
C ILE A 202 13.14 -17.55 4.02
N PRO A 203 12.97 -18.04 5.26
CA PRO A 203 14.06 -18.74 5.95
C PRO A 203 14.32 -20.09 5.28
N PHE A 204 15.58 -20.54 5.29
CA PHE A 204 16.01 -21.81 4.68
C PHE A 204 15.71 -21.91 3.17
N LEU A 205 15.69 -20.78 2.46
CA LEU A 205 15.45 -20.72 1.01
C LEU A 205 16.38 -21.67 0.21
N GLU A 206 17.60 -21.87 0.69
CA GLU A 206 18.59 -22.77 0.09
C GLU A 206 18.20 -24.26 0.12
N HIS A 207 17.21 -24.63 0.93
CA HIS A 207 16.67 -26.00 1.03
C HIS A 207 15.37 -26.19 0.25
N ASP A 208 14.82 -25.12 -0.34
CA ASP A 208 13.56 -25.16 -1.07
C ASP A 208 13.79 -25.25 -2.59
N ASP A 209 12.91 -25.98 -3.28
CA ASP A 209 12.87 -25.96 -4.74
C ASP A 209 12.45 -24.56 -5.25
N ALA A 210 13.06 -24.11 -6.33
CA ALA A 210 12.84 -22.77 -6.89
C ALA A 210 11.35 -22.49 -7.22
N ASN A 211 10.58 -23.51 -7.66
CA ASN A 211 9.16 -23.31 -7.94
C ASN A 211 8.36 -23.11 -6.65
N ARG A 212 8.73 -23.78 -5.55
CA ARG A 212 8.09 -23.59 -4.24
C ARG A 212 8.44 -22.25 -3.64
N ALA A 213 9.69 -21.81 -3.80
CA ALA A 213 10.11 -20.47 -3.40
C ALA A 213 9.34 -19.37 -4.16
N LEU A 214 9.13 -19.54 -5.48
CA LEU A 214 8.33 -18.64 -6.31
C LEU A 214 6.89 -18.54 -5.78
N MET A 215 6.25 -19.68 -5.52
CA MET A 215 4.91 -19.73 -4.95
C MET A 215 4.88 -19.05 -3.57
N GLY A 216 5.86 -19.34 -2.71
CA GLY A 216 5.99 -18.76 -1.37
C GLY A 216 6.06 -17.23 -1.40
N ALA A 217 6.98 -16.66 -2.19
CA ALA A 217 7.11 -15.21 -2.33
C ALA A 217 5.82 -14.56 -2.88
N ASN A 218 5.15 -15.21 -3.82
CA ASN A 218 3.88 -14.72 -4.38
C ASN A 218 2.73 -14.79 -3.37
N MET A 219 2.66 -15.84 -2.55
CA MET A 219 1.62 -16.01 -1.53
C MET A 219 1.81 -15.05 -0.35
N GLN A 220 3.06 -14.74 0.04
CA GLN A 220 3.35 -13.75 1.09
C GLN A 220 2.71 -12.38 0.80
N ARG A 221 2.66 -11.95 -0.46
CA ARG A 221 2.02 -10.68 -0.88
C ARG A 221 0.49 -10.67 -0.74
N GLN A 222 -0.11 -11.82 -0.52
CA GLN A 222 -1.56 -11.99 -0.40
C GLN A 222 -2.02 -12.19 1.04
N ALA A 223 -1.08 -12.33 1.99
CA ALA A 223 -1.40 -12.43 3.40
C ALA A 223 -2.14 -11.17 3.87
N VAL A 224 -3.30 -11.34 4.50
CA VAL A 224 -4.09 -10.23 5.04
C VAL A 224 -3.70 -10.01 6.50
N PRO A 225 -3.49 -8.76 6.95
CA PRO A 225 -3.17 -8.45 8.34
C PRO A 225 -4.21 -9.00 9.31
N THR A 226 -3.73 -9.74 10.30
CA THR A 226 -4.52 -10.25 11.42
C THR A 226 -4.84 -9.15 12.41
N LEU A 227 -5.88 -9.37 13.23
CA LEU A 227 -6.31 -8.45 14.30
C LEU A 227 -5.16 -8.13 15.27
N ARG A 228 -4.33 -9.13 15.56
CA ARG A 228 -3.11 -9.00 16.35
C ARG A 228 -1.92 -9.44 15.51
N ALA A 229 -0.91 -8.58 15.42
CA ALA A 229 0.35 -8.96 14.80
C ALA A 229 1.12 -9.92 15.74
N ASP A 230 1.88 -10.84 15.16
CA ASP A 230 2.76 -11.77 15.87
C ASP A 230 4.05 -11.90 15.07
N LYS A 231 5.17 -11.43 15.62
CA LYS A 231 6.47 -11.51 14.93
C LYS A 231 6.85 -12.95 14.59
N PRO A 232 7.50 -13.20 13.43
CA PRO A 232 7.96 -14.52 13.09
C PRO A 232 9.01 -15.02 14.09
N LEU A 233 8.83 -16.22 14.64
CA LEU A 233 9.82 -16.84 15.53
C LEU A 233 11.09 -17.27 14.77
N VAL A 234 10.95 -17.51 13.47
CA VAL A 234 12.04 -17.85 12.55
C VAL A 234 11.97 -16.86 11.40
N GLY A 235 12.92 -15.92 11.37
CA GLY A 235 13.04 -14.89 10.34
C GLY A 235 14.45 -14.81 9.76
N THR A 236 14.68 -13.88 8.84
CA THR A 236 15.97 -13.70 8.14
C THR A 236 16.71 -12.41 8.53
N GLY A 237 16.06 -11.52 9.28
CA GLY A 237 16.54 -10.18 9.62
C GLY A 237 16.10 -9.09 8.64
N MET A 238 15.51 -9.47 7.50
CA MET A 238 14.96 -8.53 6.52
C MET A 238 13.62 -7.91 6.96
N GLU A 239 12.96 -8.50 7.95
CA GLU A 239 11.64 -8.10 8.44
C GLU A 239 11.61 -6.65 8.90
N ARG A 240 12.65 -6.21 9.62
CA ARG A 240 12.78 -4.83 10.10
C ARG A 240 12.98 -3.85 8.95
N ALA A 241 13.85 -4.19 7.99
CA ALA A 241 14.10 -3.35 6.83
C ALA A 241 12.81 -3.11 6.04
N VAL A 242 12.02 -4.18 5.81
CA VAL A 242 10.74 -4.07 5.10
C VAL A 242 9.71 -3.24 5.86
N ALA A 243 9.58 -3.44 7.18
CA ALA A 243 8.63 -2.71 8.00
C ALA A 243 8.93 -1.19 8.04
N VAL A 244 10.20 -0.83 8.18
CA VAL A 244 10.66 0.57 8.22
C VAL A 244 10.55 1.24 6.85
N ASP A 245 11.09 0.60 5.81
CA ASP A 245 11.17 1.20 4.46
C ASP A 245 9.83 1.24 3.72
N SER A 246 8.85 0.43 4.15
CA SER A 246 7.50 0.46 3.56
C SER A 246 6.74 1.77 3.84
N GLY A 247 7.09 2.48 4.92
CA GLY A 247 6.40 3.69 5.36
C GLY A 247 5.07 3.45 6.07
N VAL A 248 4.72 2.20 6.40
CA VAL A 248 3.52 1.87 7.17
C VAL A 248 3.69 2.11 8.67
N THR A 249 4.93 2.08 9.15
CA THR A 249 5.32 2.35 10.54
C THR A 249 5.62 3.84 10.74
N ALA A 250 5.39 4.35 11.96
CA ALA A 250 5.81 5.71 12.31
C ALA A 250 7.24 5.66 12.85
N VAL A 251 8.18 6.31 12.16
CA VAL A 251 9.62 6.28 12.50
C VAL A 251 10.06 7.64 13.03
N ALA A 252 10.86 7.64 14.09
CA ALA A 252 11.44 8.83 14.69
C ALA A 252 12.43 9.51 13.73
N LYS A 253 12.15 10.75 13.34
CA LYS A 253 13.04 11.57 12.52
C LYS A 253 14.27 12.05 13.28
N ARG A 254 14.12 12.26 14.59
CA ARG A 254 15.13 12.76 15.52
C ARG A 254 15.07 11.99 16.83
N GLY A 255 16.22 11.83 17.49
CA GLY A 255 16.32 11.24 18.82
C GLY A 255 15.78 12.15 19.90
N GLY A 256 15.30 11.57 21.00
CA GLY A 256 14.65 12.34 22.06
C GLY A 256 14.07 11.49 23.18
N VAL A 257 13.21 12.10 23.97
CA VAL A 257 12.42 11.43 25.01
C VAL A 257 10.95 11.65 24.73
N ILE A 258 10.17 10.59 24.90
CA ILE A 258 8.73 10.65 24.65
C ILE A 258 8.04 11.44 25.76
N GLN A 259 7.40 12.54 25.36
CA GLN A 259 6.69 13.44 26.25
C GLN A 259 5.23 13.02 26.45
N TYR A 260 4.58 12.53 25.38
CA TYR A 260 3.18 12.13 25.40
C TYR A 260 2.93 10.99 24.42
N VAL A 261 2.15 10.00 24.84
CA VAL A 261 1.71 8.86 24.02
C VAL A 261 0.21 8.70 24.17
N ASP A 262 -0.47 8.63 23.04
CA ASP A 262 -1.86 8.23 22.93
C ASP A 262 -2.04 7.31 21.72
N ALA A 263 -3.18 6.62 21.66
CA ALA A 263 -3.53 5.78 20.52
C ALA A 263 -3.63 6.56 19.20
N SER A 264 -3.80 7.89 19.26
CA SER A 264 -3.97 8.79 18.12
C SER A 264 -2.70 9.56 17.73
N ARG A 265 -1.82 9.87 18.70
CA ARG A 265 -0.64 10.70 18.45
C ARG A 265 0.49 10.43 19.44
N ILE A 266 1.72 10.69 19.01
CA ILE A 266 2.95 10.57 19.79
C ILE A 266 3.69 11.90 19.74
N VAL A 267 4.15 12.39 20.88
CA VAL A 267 4.90 13.65 21.01
C VAL A 267 6.27 13.37 21.61
N ILE A 268 7.30 13.82 20.91
CA ILE A 268 8.70 13.62 21.28
C ILE A 268 9.32 14.97 21.60
N LYS A 269 9.99 15.03 22.76
CA LYS A 269 10.92 16.11 23.08
C LYS A 269 12.29 15.75 22.52
N VAL A 270 12.75 16.53 21.55
CA VAL A 270 13.99 16.27 20.81
C VAL A 270 15.20 16.57 21.69
N ASN A 271 16.27 15.79 21.52
CA ASN A 271 17.55 16.06 22.18
C ASN A 271 18.15 17.39 21.70
N GLU A 272 18.84 18.10 22.59
CA GLU A 272 19.43 19.41 22.25
C GLU A 272 20.45 19.32 21.11
N ASP A 273 21.13 18.18 20.97
CA ASP A 273 22.16 17.93 19.95
C ASP A 273 21.60 17.87 18.52
N GLU A 274 20.36 17.41 18.34
CA GLU A 274 19.68 17.26 17.04
C GLU A 274 18.70 18.41 16.73
N MET A 275 18.66 19.42 17.60
CA MET A 275 17.73 20.53 17.49
C MET A 275 18.25 21.63 16.56
N TYR A 276 17.42 22.07 15.62
CA TYR A 276 17.75 23.23 14.79
C TYR A 276 17.51 24.55 15.56
N PRO A 277 18.43 25.53 15.46
CA PRO A 277 18.23 26.84 16.07
C PRO A 277 16.97 27.53 15.54
N GLY A 278 16.06 27.90 16.43
CA GLY A 278 14.79 28.58 16.10
C GLY A 278 13.56 27.67 16.06
N GLU A 279 13.72 26.35 16.16
CA GLU A 279 12.61 25.41 16.32
C GLU A 279 12.23 25.22 17.80
N ALA A 280 10.99 24.78 18.04
CA ALA A 280 10.45 24.52 19.38
C ALA A 280 11.03 23.26 20.05
N GLY A 281 11.76 22.41 19.31
CA GLY A 281 12.38 21.18 19.86
C GLY A 281 11.38 20.07 20.20
N ILE A 282 10.19 20.08 19.60
CA ILE A 282 9.16 19.05 19.78
C ILE A 282 8.72 18.54 18.40
N ASP A 283 8.65 17.22 18.27
CA ASP A 283 8.10 16.54 17.09
C ASP A 283 6.77 15.86 17.45
N ILE A 284 5.75 16.09 16.62
CA ILE A 284 4.40 15.53 16.76
C ILE A 284 4.15 14.55 15.61
N TYR A 285 3.77 13.33 15.95
CA TYR A 285 3.43 12.26 15.01
C TYR A 285 1.96 11.87 15.19
N ASN A 286 1.13 12.20 14.20
CA ASN A 286 -0.27 11.80 14.16
C ASN A 286 -0.41 10.42 13.50
N LEU A 287 -1.08 9.50 14.17
CA LEU A 287 -1.21 8.11 13.75
C LEU A 287 -2.47 7.89 12.90
N THR A 288 -2.36 7.06 11.88
CA THR A 288 -3.50 6.65 11.05
C THR A 288 -4.32 5.57 11.78
N LYS A 289 -5.62 5.81 11.97
CA LYS A 289 -6.53 4.87 12.67
C LYS A 289 -7.58 4.32 11.72
N TYR A 290 -7.79 3.00 11.79
CA TYR A 290 -8.88 2.26 11.13
C TYR A 290 -9.29 2.79 9.75
N THR A 291 -8.32 2.96 8.86
CA THR A 291 -8.54 3.48 7.50
C THR A 291 -8.60 2.33 6.50
N ARG A 292 -9.44 2.48 5.47
CA ARG A 292 -9.61 1.49 4.40
C ARG A 292 -8.40 1.45 3.47
N SER A 293 -7.93 0.25 3.14
CA SER A 293 -6.97 0.03 2.05
C SER A 293 -7.66 -0.20 0.69
N ASN A 294 -6.89 -0.18 -0.41
CA ASN A 294 -7.41 -0.49 -1.74
C ASN A 294 -8.10 -1.87 -1.84
N GLN A 295 -7.64 -2.86 -1.08
CA GLN A 295 -8.18 -4.22 -1.07
C GLN A 295 -9.19 -4.46 0.07
N ASN A 296 -9.76 -3.39 0.64
CA ASN A 296 -10.74 -3.44 1.73
C ASN A 296 -10.21 -4.07 3.03
N THR A 297 -8.89 -4.06 3.24
CA THR A 297 -8.25 -4.41 4.51
C THR A 297 -8.18 -3.17 5.41
N CYS A 298 -7.79 -3.36 6.67
CA CYS A 298 -7.66 -2.30 7.65
C CYS A 298 -6.21 -1.81 7.76
N ILE A 299 -6.01 -0.49 7.64
CA ILE A 299 -4.76 0.19 7.96
C ILE A 299 -4.95 0.87 9.32
N ASN A 300 -4.22 0.39 10.32
CA ASN A 300 -4.27 0.93 11.67
C ASN A 300 -2.85 0.95 12.26
N GLN A 301 -2.48 2.09 12.84
CA GLN A 301 -1.22 2.24 13.56
C GLN A 301 -1.43 2.13 15.06
N MET A 302 -0.49 1.47 15.74
CA MET A 302 -0.51 1.25 17.18
C MET A 302 0.82 1.74 17.80
N PRO A 303 0.78 2.63 18.81
CA PRO A 303 2.00 3.06 19.48
C PRO A 303 2.68 1.86 20.17
N CYS A 304 3.98 1.71 19.97
CA CYS A 304 4.78 0.64 20.60
C CYS A 304 5.64 1.16 21.77
N VAL A 305 5.81 2.47 21.87
CA VAL A 305 6.66 3.13 22.86
C VAL A 305 5.88 3.62 24.09
N ASN A 306 6.58 3.78 25.23
CA ASN A 306 5.99 4.24 26.49
C ASN A 306 6.35 5.69 26.83
N LEU A 307 5.56 6.32 27.71
CA LEU A 307 5.80 7.68 28.17
C LEU A 307 7.12 7.76 28.96
N GLY A 308 7.99 8.70 28.59
CA GLY A 308 9.30 8.91 29.21
C GLY A 308 10.42 7.99 28.71
N GLU A 309 10.14 7.11 27.75
CA GLU A 309 11.16 6.24 27.15
C GLU A 309 12.11 7.06 26.24
N PRO A 310 13.44 6.86 26.35
CA PRO A 310 14.40 7.45 25.43
C PRO A 310 14.39 6.71 24.08
N ILE A 311 14.48 7.47 23.00
CA ILE A 311 14.47 6.96 21.63
C ILE A 311 15.61 7.56 20.82
N GLU A 312 16.09 6.80 19.84
CA GLU A 312 17.09 7.24 18.89
C GLU A 312 16.45 7.59 17.54
N ARG A 313 17.21 8.32 16.73
CA ARG A 313 16.81 8.62 15.36
C ARG A 313 16.72 7.32 14.55
N GLY A 314 15.57 7.06 13.94
CA GLY A 314 15.30 5.86 13.17
C GLY A 314 14.53 4.77 13.94
N ASP A 315 14.24 4.98 15.23
CA ASP A 315 13.42 4.04 15.99
C ASP A 315 11.94 4.06 15.56
N VAL A 316 11.30 2.90 15.63
CA VAL A 316 9.87 2.75 15.34
C VAL A 316 9.08 3.18 16.56
N LEU A 317 8.20 4.17 16.39
CA LEU A 317 7.32 4.75 17.41
C LEU A 317 5.94 4.11 17.43
N ALA A 318 5.45 3.75 16.24
CA ALA A 318 4.19 3.06 16.09
C ALA A 318 4.29 2.00 14.99
N ASP A 319 3.79 0.81 15.31
CA ASP A 319 3.60 -0.28 14.37
C ASP A 319 2.43 0.02 13.43
N GLY A 320 2.56 -0.39 12.17
CA GLY A 320 1.50 -0.38 11.19
C GLY A 320 0.75 -1.72 11.10
N PRO A 321 -0.07 -1.93 10.06
CA PRO A 321 -0.70 -3.22 9.81
C PRO A 321 0.36 -4.28 9.49
N SER A 322 0.25 -5.47 10.08
CA SER A 322 1.22 -6.57 9.91
C SER A 322 2.65 -6.19 10.29
N THR A 323 2.84 -5.40 11.34
CA THR A 323 4.15 -5.20 11.98
C THR A 323 4.04 -5.36 13.50
N ASP A 324 5.08 -5.88 14.13
CA ASP A 324 5.20 -6.07 15.58
C ASP A 324 6.59 -5.62 16.04
N LEU A 325 6.66 -4.58 16.88
CA LEU A 325 7.89 -3.97 17.38
C LEU A 325 8.89 -3.60 16.27
N GLY A 326 8.37 -3.07 15.16
CA GLY A 326 9.17 -2.67 14.00
C GLY A 326 9.64 -3.83 13.11
N GLU A 327 9.19 -5.07 13.35
CA GLU A 327 9.42 -6.22 12.46
C GLU A 327 8.16 -6.54 11.65
N LEU A 328 8.33 -6.99 10.41
CA LEU A 328 7.24 -7.45 9.57
C LEU A 328 6.62 -8.74 10.13
N ALA A 329 5.31 -8.70 10.40
CA ALA A 329 4.51 -9.77 10.97
C ALA A 329 3.28 -10.05 10.06
N LEU A 330 3.51 -10.77 8.95
CA LEU A 330 2.47 -11.06 7.95
C LEU A 330 1.40 -12.05 8.43
N GLY A 331 1.71 -12.86 9.43
CA GLY A 331 0.84 -13.92 9.95
C GLY A 331 1.17 -14.23 11.40
N GLN A 332 0.91 -15.47 11.83
CA GLN A 332 1.16 -15.87 13.22
C GLN A 332 1.78 -17.27 13.31
N ASN A 333 2.60 -17.48 14.34
CA ASN A 333 3.30 -18.75 14.54
C ASN A 333 2.38 -19.79 15.18
N MET A 334 2.28 -20.98 14.57
CA MET A 334 1.41 -22.05 15.04
C MET A 334 2.21 -23.29 15.45
N ARG A 335 1.69 -24.02 16.43
CA ARG A 335 2.22 -25.35 16.77
C ARG A 335 1.66 -26.36 15.78
N VAL A 336 2.50 -26.81 14.85
CA VAL A 336 2.13 -27.74 13.78
C VAL A 336 2.69 -29.13 14.08
N ALA A 337 1.96 -30.18 13.70
CA ALA A 337 2.40 -31.56 13.74
C ALA A 337 2.20 -32.21 12.36
N PHE A 338 3.25 -32.82 11.81
CA PHE A 338 3.19 -33.55 10.56
C PHE A 338 2.77 -35.00 10.81
N MET A 339 1.48 -35.30 10.62
CA MET A 339 0.94 -36.66 10.68
C MET A 339 -0.37 -36.75 9.90
N PRO A 340 -0.70 -37.89 9.28
CA PRO A 340 -2.04 -38.10 8.72
C PRO A 340 -3.08 -38.13 9.85
N TRP A 341 -4.20 -37.43 9.67
CA TRP A 341 -5.27 -37.38 10.66
C TRP A 341 -6.63 -37.65 10.02
N ASN A 342 -7.05 -38.92 10.05
CA ASN A 342 -8.37 -39.39 9.59
C ASN A 342 -8.80 -38.89 8.19
N GLY A 343 -7.84 -38.59 7.31
CA GLY A 343 -8.09 -38.05 5.98
C GLY A 343 -8.53 -36.57 5.93
N TYR A 344 -8.58 -35.86 7.06
CA TYR A 344 -8.92 -34.44 7.06
C TYR A 344 -7.81 -33.55 6.48
N ASN A 345 -6.58 -34.03 6.50
CA ASN A 345 -5.44 -33.42 5.82
C ASN A 345 -5.05 -34.16 4.54
N PHE A 346 -6.06 -34.64 3.80
CA PHE A 346 -5.85 -35.24 2.48
C PHE A 346 -5.46 -34.17 1.46
N GLU A 347 -4.54 -34.51 0.54
CA GLU A 347 -3.87 -33.57 -0.36
C GLU A 347 -3.20 -32.43 0.43
N ASP A 348 -3.58 -31.18 0.16
CA ASP A 348 -3.04 -29.98 0.82
C ASP A 348 -4.05 -29.38 1.83
N SER A 349 -5.05 -30.15 2.25
CA SER A 349 -6.04 -29.71 3.24
C SER A 349 -5.40 -29.54 4.61
N ILE A 350 -5.82 -28.50 5.35
CA ILE A 350 -5.31 -28.18 6.68
C ILE A 350 -6.39 -28.44 7.72
N LEU A 351 -6.08 -29.26 8.72
CA LEU A 351 -6.92 -29.42 9.91
C LEU A 351 -6.46 -28.41 10.98
N VAL A 352 -7.39 -27.58 11.45
CA VAL A 352 -7.13 -26.52 12.43
C VAL A 352 -7.83 -26.86 13.75
N SER A 353 -7.17 -26.56 14.88
CA SER A 353 -7.77 -26.68 16.20
C SER A 353 -8.77 -25.55 16.46
N GLU A 354 -9.89 -25.85 17.11
CA GLU A 354 -10.87 -24.84 17.54
C GLU A 354 -10.24 -23.75 18.43
N ARG A 355 -9.17 -24.08 19.16
CA ARG A 355 -8.42 -23.13 19.98
C ARG A 355 -7.93 -21.91 19.21
N VAL A 356 -7.59 -22.08 17.93
CA VAL A 356 -7.12 -20.98 17.07
C VAL A 356 -8.22 -19.94 16.84
N VAL A 357 -9.47 -20.40 16.74
CA VAL A 357 -10.66 -19.55 16.61
C VAL A 357 -10.98 -18.89 17.95
N GLN A 358 -10.86 -19.61 19.07
CA GLN A 358 -11.14 -19.07 20.41
C GLN A 358 -10.14 -17.97 20.81
N GLU A 359 -8.92 -18.04 20.30
CA GLU A 359 -7.86 -17.05 20.54
C GLU A 359 -7.89 -15.89 19.51
N ASP A 360 -8.86 -15.85 18.59
CA ASP A 360 -9.03 -14.82 17.54
C ASP A 360 -7.75 -14.56 16.71
N ARG A 361 -6.94 -15.60 16.50
CA ARG A 361 -5.59 -15.50 15.93
C ARG A 361 -5.59 -15.05 14.46
N PHE A 362 -6.49 -15.61 13.66
CA PHE A 362 -6.64 -15.30 12.24
C PHE A 362 -7.90 -14.48 11.93
N THR A 363 -8.44 -13.78 12.93
CA THR A 363 -9.52 -12.81 12.73
C THR A 363 -8.95 -11.57 12.02
N THR A 364 -9.60 -11.08 10.97
CA THR A 364 -9.17 -9.92 10.18
C THR A 364 -10.22 -8.82 10.20
N ILE A 365 -9.80 -7.56 10.09
CA ILE A 365 -10.72 -6.41 9.98
C ILE A 365 -10.81 -6.01 8.51
N HIS A 366 -12.03 -5.99 7.98
CA HIS A 366 -12.34 -5.52 6.63
C HIS A 366 -13.18 -4.25 6.68
N ILE A 367 -12.80 -3.25 5.86
CA ILE A 367 -13.50 -1.98 5.77
C ILE A 367 -14.00 -1.82 4.33
N GLN A 368 -15.32 -1.75 4.19
CA GLN A 368 -15.98 -1.55 2.90
C GLN A 368 -16.57 -0.15 2.83
N GLU A 369 -16.37 0.50 1.69
CA GLU A 369 -16.97 1.79 1.38
C GLU A 369 -18.18 1.56 0.47
N LEU A 370 -19.34 2.03 0.92
CA LEU A 370 -20.60 1.94 0.17
C LEU A 370 -21.05 3.37 -0.13
N ALA A 371 -21.24 3.68 -1.41
CA ALA A 371 -21.60 5.02 -1.86
C ALA A 371 -23.05 5.07 -2.35
N CYS A 372 -23.82 6.04 -1.85
CA CYS A 372 -25.14 6.40 -2.37
C CYS A 372 -25.02 7.74 -3.11
N VAL A 373 -25.50 7.79 -4.36
CA VAL A 373 -25.50 9.02 -5.16
C VAL A 373 -26.94 9.41 -5.44
N SER A 374 -27.33 10.60 -5.02
CA SER A 374 -28.53 11.29 -5.48
C SER A 374 -28.22 12.01 -6.80
N ARG A 375 -29.16 11.91 -7.76
CA ARG A 375 -29.03 12.51 -9.09
C ARG A 375 -30.28 13.30 -9.45
N ASP A 376 -30.10 14.33 -10.26
CA ASP A 376 -31.22 15.00 -10.93
C ASP A 376 -31.71 14.15 -12.10
N THR A 377 -32.94 13.63 -11.99
CA THR A 377 -33.60 12.94 -13.10
C THR A 377 -34.48 13.91 -13.89
N LYS A 378 -34.94 13.49 -15.07
CA LYS A 378 -35.90 14.29 -15.87
C LYS A 378 -37.25 14.49 -15.18
N LEU A 379 -37.62 13.59 -14.28
CA LEU A 379 -38.90 13.61 -13.55
C LEU A 379 -38.83 14.44 -12.27
N GLY A 380 -37.62 14.73 -11.79
CA GLY A 380 -37.35 15.47 -10.56
C GLY A 380 -36.02 15.04 -9.94
N PRO A 381 -35.53 15.80 -8.93
CA PRO A 381 -34.36 15.40 -8.15
C PRO A 381 -34.65 14.13 -7.35
N GLU A 382 -33.65 13.26 -7.19
CA GLU A 382 -33.68 12.22 -6.17
C GLU A 382 -33.41 12.84 -4.80
N GLU A 383 -34.16 12.44 -3.78
CA GLU A 383 -34.01 12.99 -2.43
C GLU A 383 -33.45 11.93 -1.49
N ILE A 384 -32.54 12.36 -0.60
CA ILE A 384 -32.07 11.56 0.52
C ILE A 384 -32.99 11.89 1.69
N THR A 385 -33.78 10.92 2.13
CA THR A 385 -34.81 11.14 3.16
C THR A 385 -35.12 9.83 3.90
N ALA A 386 -35.55 9.96 5.15
CA ALA A 386 -36.05 8.86 5.95
C ALA A 386 -37.48 8.42 5.55
N ASP A 387 -38.21 9.23 4.78
CA ASP A 387 -39.57 8.89 4.33
C ASP A 387 -39.53 7.94 3.12
N ILE A 388 -39.34 6.64 3.40
CA ILE A 388 -39.18 5.59 2.39
C ILE A 388 -40.49 4.80 2.23
N PRO A 389 -41.06 4.69 1.02
CA PRO A 389 -42.32 3.98 0.81
C PRO A 389 -42.17 2.47 1.04
N ASN A 390 -43.20 1.85 1.65
CA ASN A 390 -43.30 0.41 1.88
C ASN A 390 -42.21 -0.19 2.80
N VAL A 391 -41.61 0.62 3.66
CA VAL A 391 -40.62 0.18 4.66
C VAL A 391 -41.23 0.30 6.06
N GLY A 392 -41.08 -0.74 6.89
CA GLY A 392 -41.57 -0.73 8.27
C GLY A 392 -40.69 0.10 9.21
N GLU A 393 -41.27 0.61 10.30
CA GLU A 393 -40.56 1.45 11.30
C GLU A 393 -39.30 0.79 11.86
N ALA A 394 -39.26 -0.55 11.97
CA ALA A 394 -38.10 -1.28 12.44
C ALA A 394 -36.84 -1.02 11.59
N ALA A 395 -36.99 -0.92 10.27
CA ALA A 395 -35.88 -0.62 9.36
C ALA A 395 -35.48 0.87 9.38
N LEU A 396 -36.43 1.75 9.70
CA LEU A 396 -36.18 3.19 9.85
C LEU A 396 -35.51 3.52 11.19
N SER A 397 -35.60 2.66 12.19
CA SER A 397 -35.04 2.88 13.54
C SER A 397 -33.52 3.13 13.56
N LYS A 398 -32.79 2.64 12.55
CA LYS A 398 -31.34 2.79 12.43
C LYS A 398 -30.93 4.07 11.69
N LEU A 399 -31.89 4.77 11.07
CA LEU A 399 -31.66 5.99 10.30
C LEU A 399 -31.92 7.22 11.17
N ASP A 400 -31.20 8.29 10.89
CA ASP A 400 -31.44 9.63 11.43
C ASP A 400 -32.59 10.35 10.70
N GLU A 401 -32.91 11.56 11.14
CA GLU A 401 -33.96 12.40 10.51
C GLU A 401 -33.68 12.69 9.02
N SER A 402 -32.42 12.66 8.60
CA SER A 402 -31.98 12.87 7.23
C SER A 402 -32.02 11.58 6.39
N GLY A 403 -32.33 10.43 6.99
CA GLY A 403 -32.35 9.14 6.31
C GLY A 403 -30.98 8.49 6.19
N ILE A 404 -30.02 8.84 7.05
CA ILE A 404 -28.66 8.29 7.06
C ILE A 404 -28.44 7.48 8.34
N VAL A 405 -27.75 6.35 8.24
CA VAL A 405 -27.45 5.49 9.38
C VAL A 405 -26.55 6.16 10.42
N TYR A 406 -26.78 5.88 11.70
CA TYR A 406 -25.91 6.34 12.78
C TYR A 406 -24.54 5.66 12.78
N ILE A 407 -23.50 6.43 13.10
CA ILE A 407 -22.16 5.90 13.36
C ILE A 407 -22.22 5.04 14.64
N GLY A 408 -21.65 3.85 14.58
CA GLY A 408 -21.69 2.84 15.65
C GLY A 408 -22.84 1.85 15.55
N ALA A 409 -23.75 2.00 14.58
CA ALA A 409 -24.85 1.05 14.39
C ALA A 409 -24.34 -0.28 13.82
N GLU A 410 -24.79 -1.39 14.41
CA GLU A 410 -24.60 -2.73 13.86
C GLU A 410 -25.66 -3.02 12.78
N VAL A 411 -25.19 -3.39 11.60
CA VAL A 411 -26.02 -3.60 10.40
C VAL A 411 -25.79 -4.98 9.82
N THR A 412 -26.85 -5.51 9.22
CA THR A 412 -26.87 -6.83 8.59
C THR A 412 -27.38 -6.71 7.16
N GLY A 413 -27.13 -7.75 6.34
CA GLY A 413 -27.56 -7.77 4.94
C GLY A 413 -29.04 -7.43 4.77
N GLY A 414 -29.33 -6.42 3.94
CA GLY A 414 -30.69 -5.93 3.69
C GLY A 414 -31.10 -4.68 4.49
N ASP A 415 -30.37 -4.34 5.56
CA ASP A 415 -30.56 -3.10 6.31
C ASP A 415 -30.29 -1.87 5.43
N ILE A 416 -31.02 -0.78 5.65
CA ILE A 416 -30.89 0.46 4.89
C ILE A 416 -29.78 1.31 5.54
N LEU A 417 -28.79 1.71 4.74
CA LEU A 417 -27.72 2.62 5.17
C LEU A 417 -28.05 4.08 4.84
N VAL A 418 -28.59 4.31 3.66
CA VAL A 418 -28.99 5.64 3.18
C VAL A 418 -30.33 5.53 2.48
N GLY A 419 -31.35 6.14 3.07
CA GLY A 419 -32.68 6.29 2.50
C GLY A 419 -32.63 7.18 1.27
N LYS A 420 -33.06 6.66 0.13
CA LYS A 420 -33.13 7.41 -1.12
C LYS A 420 -34.45 7.14 -1.84
N VAL A 421 -35.09 8.22 -2.25
CA VAL A 421 -36.33 8.17 -3.03
C VAL A 421 -36.13 8.78 -4.40
N THR A 422 -36.60 8.09 -5.43
CA THR A 422 -36.59 8.57 -6.81
C THR A 422 -38.02 8.90 -7.24
N PRO A 423 -38.29 10.10 -7.80
CA PRO A 423 -39.60 10.42 -8.34
C PRO A 423 -39.95 9.46 -9.50
N LYS A 424 -41.13 8.86 -9.41
CA LYS A 424 -41.63 7.88 -10.36
C LYS A 424 -42.73 8.52 -11.20
N GLY A 425 -42.68 8.33 -12.51
CA GLY A 425 -43.76 8.75 -13.41
C GLY A 425 -45.03 7.93 -13.16
N GLU A 426 -46.18 8.50 -13.56
CA GLU A 426 -47.47 7.86 -13.39
C GLU A 426 -47.53 6.54 -14.19
N THR A 427 -47.55 5.41 -13.47
CA THR A 427 -47.69 4.09 -14.09
C THR A 427 -49.16 3.78 -14.33
N GLN A 428 -49.53 3.39 -15.56
CA GLN A 428 -50.85 2.83 -15.83
C GLN A 428 -51.00 1.48 -15.12
N LEU A 429 -51.69 1.49 -13.98
CA LEU A 429 -52.01 0.29 -13.20
C LEU A 429 -53.05 -0.56 -13.93
N THR A 430 -52.96 -1.88 -13.77
CA THR A 430 -53.97 -2.79 -14.31
C THR A 430 -55.31 -2.62 -13.58
N PRO A 431 -56.46 -3.02 -14.17
CA PRO A 431 -57.76 -2.95 -13.49
C PRO A 431 -57.77 -3.65 -12.12
N GLU A 432 -57.02 -4.74 -11.97
CA GLU A 432 -56.88 -5.50 -10.72
C GLU A 432 -56.15 -4.69 -9.64
N GLU A 433 -55.04 -4.02 -9.98
CA GLU A 433 -54.31 -3.14 -9.06
C GLU A 433 -55.12 -1.90 -8.69
N LYS A 434 -55.90 -1.34 -9.62
CA LYS A 434 -56.84 -0.24 -9.35
C LYS A 434 -57.93 -0.67 -8.38
N LEU A 435 -58.47 -1.88 -8.53
CA LEU A 435 -59.47 -2.43 -7.63
C LEU A 435 -58.88 -2.67 -6.23
N LEU A 436 -57.69 -3.26 -6.15
CA LEU A 436 -56.96 -3.47 -4.88
C LEU A 436 -56.75 -2.15 -4.13
N ARG A 437 -56.28 -1.10 -4.82
CA ARG A 437 -56.12 0.23 -4.22
C ARG A 437 -57.45 0.86 -3.78
N ALA A 438 -58.52 0.67 -4.54
CA ALA A 438 -59.85 1.16 -4.16
C ALA A 438 -60.39 0.47 -2.90
N ILE A 439 -60.04 -0.80 -2.68
CA ILE A 439 -60.43 -1.57 -1.49
C ILE A 439 -59.62 -1.15 -0.26
N PHE A 440 -58.29 -1.04 -0.39
CA PHE A 440 -57.39 -0.76 0.73
C PHE A 440 -57.15 0.73 1.00
N GLY A 441 -57.58 1.62 0.09
CA GLY A 441 -57.36 3.06 0.22
C GLY A 441 -55.89 3.49 0.16
N GLU A 442 -54.99 2.61 -0.27
CA GLU A 442 -53.57 2.92 -0.41
C GLU A 442 -53.36 3.97 -1.49
N LYS A 443 -52.83 5.12 -1.09
CA LYS A 443 -52.44 6.18 -2.03
C LYS A 443 -51.31 5.68 -2.92
N ALA A 444 -51.34 6.11 -4.18
CA ALA A 444 -50.18 5.98 -5.05
C ALA A 444 -49.00 6.70 -4.39
N SER A 445 -47.93 5.96 -4.05
CA SER A 445 -46.66 6.61 -3.81
C SER A 445 -46.07 6.99 -5.16
N ASP A 446 -45.93 8.29 -5.38
CA ASP A 446 -45.31 8.88 -6.58
C ASP A 446 -43.77 8.76 -6.53
N VAL A 447 -43.24 8.12 -5.49
CA VAL A 447 -41.81 7.90 -5.28
C VAL A 447 -41.50 6.41 -5.22
N LYS A 448 -40.29 6.04 -5.66
CA LYS A 448 -39.76 4.68 -5.62
C LYS A 448 -38.60 4.63 -4.62
N ASP A 449 -38.55 3.58 -3.80
CA ASP A 449 -37.37 3.26 -2.99
C ASP A 449 -36.18 2.91 -3.90
N SER A 450 -35.13 3.72 -3.81
CA SER A 450 -33.82 3.52 -4.44
C SER A 450 -32.68 3.61 -3.43
N SER A 451 -33.00 3.31 -2.15
CA SER A 451 -32.12 3.38 -1.00
C SER A 451 -30.92 2.44 -1.12
N LEU A 452 -29.81 2.86 -0.51
CA LEU A 452 -28.61 2.03 -0.36
C LEU A 452 -28.83 1.05 0.78
N ARG A 453 -28.66 -0.25 0.49
CA ARG A 453 -28.77 -1.34 1.47
C ARG A 453 -27.45 -2.08 1.62
N VAL A 454 -27.24 -2.67 2.80
CA VAL A 454 -26.07 -3.51 3.07
C VAL A 454 -26.09 -4.73 2.14
N PRO A 455 -24.97 -5.09 1.48
CA PRO A 455 -24.88 -6.30 0.68
C PRO A 455 -25.27 -7.55 1.46
N ASN A 456 -25.96 -8.48 0.79
CA ASN A 456 -26.37 -9.74 1.41
C ASN A 456 -25.15 -10.55 1.87
N GLY A 457 -25.22 -11.10 3.09
CA GLY A 457 -24.15 -11.91 3.67
C GLY A 457 -23.04 -11.10 4.36
N VAL A 458 -23.10 -9.77 4.32
CA VAL A 458 -22.20 -8.89 5.09
C VAL A 458 -22.92 -8.40 6.35
N SER A 459 -22.21 -8.46 7.47
CA SER A 459 -22.63 -7.85 8.74
C SER A 459 -21.45 -7.11 9.34
N GLY A 460 -21.69 -5.96 9.96
CA GLY A 460 -20.63 -5.15 10.53
C GLY A 460 -21.15 -3.91 11.21
N THR A 461 -20.24 -3.06 11.62
CA THR A 461 -20.53 -1.81 12.31
C THR A 461 -20.20 -0.63 11.40
N VAL A 462 -21.09 0.36 11.34
CA VAL A 462 -20.83 1.60 10.62
C VAL A 462 -19.81 2.43 11.39
N ILE A 463 -18.62 2.64 10.82
CA ILE A 463 -17.52 3.36 11.50
C ILE A 463 -17.43 4.84 11.15
N ASP A 464 -17.82 5.23 9.93
CA ASP A 464 -17.72 6.59 9.43
C ASP A 464 -18.79 6.86 8.37
N VAL A 465 -19.18 8.13 8.23
CA VAL A 465 -20.16 8.60 7.25
C VAL A 465 -19.69 9.95 6.71
N GLN A 466 -19.55 10.04 5.39
CA GLN A 466 -19.16 11.27 4.70
C GLN A 466 -20.28 11.73 3.77
N VAL A 467 -20.60 13.02 3.85
CA VAL A 467 -21.66 13.64 3.04
C VAL A 467 -21.05 14.73 2.17
N PHE A 468 -21.14 14.54 0.85
CA PHE A 468 -20.67 15.52 -0.13
C PHE A 468 -21.85 16.25 -0.76
N THR A 469 -22.06 17.50 -0.37
CA THR A 469 -23.09 18.37 -0.95
C THR A 469 -22.52 19.15 -2.13
N ARG A 470 -23.24 19.17 -3.25
CA ARG A 470 -22.88 19.99 -4.41
C ARG A 470 -23.00 21.47 -4.06
N ASP A 471 -22.05 22.28 -4.55
CA ASP A 471 -22.08 23.73 -4.40
C ASP A 471 -23.38 24.31 -5.01
N GLY A 472 -24.15 25.03 -4.20
CA GLY A 472 -25.47 25.57 -4.55
C GLY A 472 -26.70 24.76 -4.09
N VAL A 473 -26.52 23.57 -3.51
CA VAL A 473 -27.60 22.82 -2.83
C VAL A 473 -27.60 23.17 -1.34
N GLU A 474 -28.78 23.34 -0.72
CA GLU A 474 -28.85 23.54 0.73
C GLU A 474 -28.28 22.32 1.46
N LYS A 475 -27.42 22.59 2.45
CA LYS A 475 -26.81 21.54 3.26
C LYS A 475 -27.84 20.98 4.23
N ASP A 476 -27.98 19.66 4.25
CA ASP A 476 -28.80 18.99 5.24
C ASP A 476 -28.28 19.23 6.65
N LYS A 477 -29.15 19.12 7.67
CA LYS A 477 -28.76 19.24 9.08
C LYS A 477 -27.54 18.38 9.42
N ARG A 478 -27.53 17.14 8.91
CA ARG A 478 -26.44 16.19 9.12
C ARG A 478 -25.12 16.64 8.51
N ALA A 479 -25.15 17.24 7.31
CA ALA A 479 -23.95 17.77 6.68
C ALA A 479 -23.34 18.94 7.47
N LEU A 480 -24.19 19.81 8.02
CA LEU A 480 -23.76 20.90 8.90
C LEU A 480 -23.17 20.39 10.22
N GLU A 481 -23.80 19.39 10.84
CA GLU A 481 -23.28 18.75 12.07
C GLU A 481 -21.90 18.13 11.85
N ILE A 482 -21.70 17.42 10.72
CA ILE A 482 -20.41 16.80 10.39
C ILE A 482 -19.33 17.87 10.18
N GLU A 483 -19.65 18.96 9.46
CA GLU A 483 -18.73 20.06 9.22
C GLU A 483 -18.35 20.79 10.52
N GLU A 484 -19.31 21.06 11.41
CA GLU A 484 -19.04 21.64 12.72
C GLU A 484 -18.20 20.71 13.60
N MET A 485 -18.46 19.40 13.57
CA MET A 485 -17.67 18.41 14.31
C MET A 485 -16.23 18.37 13.81
N GLN A 486 -16.02 18.33 12.49
CA GLN A 486 -14.69 18.36 11.87
C GLN A 486 -13.96 19.66 12.20
N LEU A 487 -14.62 20.81 12.12
CA LEU A 487 -14.05 22.10 12.49
C LEU A 487 -13.67 22.16 13.97
N LYS A 488 -14.50 21.60 14.85
CA LYS A 488 -14.22 21.55 16.29
C LYS A 488 -13.02 20.66 16.59
N GLN A 489 -12.92 19.51 15.93
CA GLN A 489 -11.79 18.59 16.06
C GLN A 489 -10.50 19.25 15.56
N ALA A 490 -10.51 19.85 14.37
CA ALA A 490 -9.35 20.55 13.81
C ALA A 490 -8.89 21.72 14.69
N LYS A 491 -9.84 22.49 15.27
CA LYS A 491 -9.51 23.57 16.22
C LYS A 491 -8.90 23.02 17.51
N LYS A 492 -9.42 21.91 18.03
CA LYS A 492 -8.89 21.25 19.22
C LYS A 492 -7.46 20.78 18.98
N ASP A 493 -7.23 20.08 17.87
CA ASP A 493 -5.90 19.57 17.49
C ASP A 493 -4.90 20.73 17.35
N LEU A 494 -5.27 21.80 16.63
CA LEU A 494 -4.41 22.98 16.49
C LEU A 494 -4.11 23.67 17.83
N THR A 495 -5.10 23.74 18.73
CA THR A 495 -4.92 24.36 20.06
C THR A 495 -4.00 23.52 20.93
N GLU A 496 -4.14 22.19 20.89
CA GLU A 496 -3.28 21.27 21.63
C GLU A 496 -1.84 21.29 21.09
N GLU A 497 -1.66 21.29 19.77
CA GLU A 497 -0.33 21.46 19.15
C GLU A 497 0.32 22.77 19.60
N LEU A 498 -0.44 23.87 19.59
CA LEU A 498 0.06 25.17 20.05
C LEU A 498 0.44 25.15 21.53
N GLN A 499 -0.38 24.54 22.40
CA GLN A 499 -0.07 24.40 23.83
C GLN A 499 1.18 23.55 24.06
N ILE A 500 1.35 22.46 23.31
CA ILE A 500 2.53 21.60 23.38
C ILE A 500 3.78 22.40 22.97
N LEU A 501 3.71 23.15 21.87
CA LEU A 501 4.80 23.99 21.39
C LEU A 501 5.13 25.12 22.37
N GLU A 502 4.13 25.80 22.92
CA GLU A 502 4.31 26.83 23.95
C GLU A 502 4.96 26.24 25.21
N ALA A 503 4.49 25.09 25.69
CA ALA A 503 5.09 24.41 26.84
C ALA A 503 6.56 24.02 26.57
N GLY A 504 6.88 23.59 25.34
CA GLY A 504 8.25 23.34 24.90
C GLY A 504 9.13 24.59 24.94
N LEU A 505 8.62 25.72 24.45
CA LEU A 505 9.32 27.00 24.48
C LEU A 505 9.49 27.54 25.91
N PHE A 506 8.47 27.42 26.77
CA PHE A 506 8.53 27.88 28.16
C PHE A 506 9.47 27.03 29.02
N ALA A 507 9.51 25.71 28.81
CA ALA A 507 10.46 24.83 29.51
C ALA A 507 11.93 25.14 29.18
N ARG A 508 12.19 26.00 28.18
CA ARG A 508 13.52 26.42 27.74
C ARG A 508 14.00 27.72 28.40
N ILE A 509 13.09 28.55 28.92
CA ILE A 509 13.39 29.77 29.68
C ILE A 509 13.56 29.40 31.15
#